data_AF-A0A368GN52-F1
#
_entry.id   AF-A0A368GN52-F1
#
_cell.length_a   1.000
_cell.length_b   1.000
_cell.length_c   1.000
_cell.angle_alpha   90.00
_cell.angle_beta   90.00
_cell.angle_gamma   90.00
#
_symmetry.space_group_name_H-M   'P 1'
#
loop_
_entity.id
_entity.type
_entity.pdbx_description
1 polymer ?
#
loop_
_entity_poly.entity_id
_entity_poly.type
_entity_poly.pdbx_seq_one_letter_code
_entity_poly.pdbx_strand_id
1 'polypeptide(L)' 'MVQYLLECNFPVYNTDLVLIALMRQELEPHPLYRVNTASLARPPAPQPPPGHPHFRPMPPRPVVEQSQPHRVKA' A
#
# COMPACT_ATOMS: atom_id res chain seq x y z
N MET A 1 -1.25 -0.17 -14.95
CA MET A 1 0.13 -0.10 -15.49
C MET A 1 0.95 1.00 -14.80
N VAL A 2 0.52 2.27 -14.83
CA VAL A 2 1.24 3.38 -14.14
C VAL A 2 1.46 3.10 -12.65
N GLN A 3 0.46 2.60 -11.93
CA GLN A 3 0.60 2.26 -10.50
C GLN A 3 1.73 1.25 -10.25
N TYR A 4 1.82 0.21 -11.07
CA TYR A 4 2.85 -0.82 -10.97
C TYR A 4 4.25 -0.24 -11.23
N LEU A 5 4.38 0.64 -12.22
CA LEU A 5 5.64 1.34 -12.49
C LEU A 5 6.08 2.16 -11.27
N LEU A 6 5.14 2.84 -10.59
CA LEU A 6 5.43 3.60 -9.38
C LEU A 6 5.81 2.70 -8.20
N GLU A 7 5.14 1.57 -8.02
CA GLU A 7 5.48 0.55 -6.99
C GLU A 7 6.90 -0.02 -7.21
N CYS A 8 7.30 -0.17 -8.47
CA CYS A 8 8.65 -0.58 -8.86
C CYS A 8 9.68 0.57 -8.87
N ASN A 9 9.33 1.76 -8.38
CA ASN A 9 10.18 2.97 -8.38
C ASN A 9 10.65 3.44 -9.78
N PHE A 10 9.93 3.07 -10.84
CA PHE A 10 10.20 3.63 -12.15
C PHE A 10 9.71 5.08 -12.24
N PRO A 11 10.53 5.99 -12.78
CA PRO A 11 10.09 7.36 -13.03
C PRO A 11 9.09 7.39 -14.19
N VAL A 12 8.08 8.24 -14.08
CA VAL A 12 7.08 8.47 -15.11
C VAL A 12 7.26 9.89 -15.64
N TYR A 13 7.47 9.99 -16.96
CA TYR A 13 7.67 11.26 -17.65
C TYR A 13 6.56 11.48 -18.68
N ASN A 14 6.29 12.74 -18.99
CA ASN A 14 5.46 13.12 -20.12
C ASN A 14 6.16 12.74 -21.44
N THR A 15 5.39 12.30 -22.43
CA THR A 15 5.84 12.04 -23.80
C THR A 15 6.54 13.24 -24.45
N ASP A 16 6.20 14.45 -24.02
CA ASP A 16 6.83 15.70 -24.50
C ASP A 16 8.36 15.69 -24.31
N LEU A 17 8.88 15.03 -23.28
CA LEU A 17 10.32 14.85 -23.08
C LEU A 17 10.99 14.24 -24.31
N VAL A 18 10.38 13.18 -24.86
CA VAL A 18 10.93 12.45 -26.02
C VAL A 18 10.78 13.28 -27.28
N LEU A 19 9.61 13.91 -27.48
CA LEU A 19 9.35 14.73 -28.67
C LEU A 19 10.31 15.93 -28.75
N ILE A 20 10.48 16.65 -27.64
CA ILE A 20 11.37 17.81 -27.58
C ILE A 20 12.82 17.36 -27.75
N ALA A 21 13.21 16.24 -27.15
CA ALA A 21 14.56 15.71 -27.32
C ALA A 21 14.87 15.35 -28.78
N LEU A 22 13.92 14.75 -29.49
CA LEU A 22 14.05 14.46 -30.92
C LEU A 22 14.15 15.74 -31.76
N MET A 23 13.33 16.75 -31.47
CA MET A 23 13.34 18.01 -32.20
C MET A 23 14.62 18.82 -31.96
N ARG A 24 15.10 18.87 -30.72
CA ARG A 24 16.29 19.62 -30.33
C ARG A 24 17.60 18.88 -30.55
N GLN A 25 17.54 17.56 -30.77
CA GLN A 25 18.71 16.68 -30.74
C GLN A 25 19.48 16.76 -29.41
N GLU A 26 18.78 17.10 -28.33
CA GLU A 26 19.35 17.32 -26.99
C GLU A 26 18.33 16.92 -25.94
N LEU A 27 18.76 16.20 -24.91
CA LEU A 27 17.88 15.76 -23.83
C LEU A 27 17.83 16.82 -22.72
N GLU A 28 16.67 17.47 -22.59
CA GLU A 28 16.39 18.44 -21.54
C GLU A 28 16.36 17.81 -20.13
N PRO A 29 16.53 18.61 -19.06
CA PRO A 29 16.47 18.11 -17.69
C PRO A 29 15.15 17.39 -17.36
N HIS A 30 15.29 16.11 -17.02
CA HIS A 30 14.21 15.18 -16.65
C HIS A 30 13.19 15.69 -15.60
N PRO A 31 13.57 16.46 -14.55
CA PRO A 31 12.61 16.88 -13.52
C PRO A 31 11.44 17.72 -14.05
N LEU A 32 11.65 18.46 -15.14
CA LEU A 32 10.63 19.33 -15.74
C LEU A 32 9.47 18.54 -16.37
N TYR A 33 9.76 17.33 -16.85
CA TYR A 33 8.80 16.47 -17.54
C TYR A 33 8.27 15.35 -16.65
N ARG A 34 8.73 15.28 -15.38
CA ARG A 34 8.31 14.25 -14.44
C ARG A 34 6.87 14.48 -14.05
N VAL A 35 6.05 13.44 -14.20
CA VAL A 35 4.63 13.50 -13.83
C VAL A 35 4.49 13.49 -12.31
N ASN A 36 3.69 14.41 -11.76
CA ASN A 36 3.33 14.38 -10.35
C ASN A 36 2.31 13.26 -10.10
N THR A 37 2.71 12.28 -9.28
CA THR A 37 1.89 11.10 -8.96
C THR A 37 1.42 11.08 -7.51
N ALA A 38 1.51 12.20 -6.80
CA ALA A 38 1.14 12.27 -5.38
C ALA A 38 -0.32 11.86 -5.12
N SER A 39 -1.23 12.15 -6.06
CA SER A 39 -2.65 11.75 -5.96
C SER A 39 -2.91 10.26 -6.19
N LEU A 40 -1.96 9.55 -6.80
CA LEU A 40 -2.02 8.11 -7.06
C LEU A 40 -1.36 7.29 -5.95
N ALA A 41 -0.64 7.93 -5.04
CA ALA A 41 -0.07 7.25 -3.89
C ALA A 41 -1.22 6.72 -3.02
N ARG A 42 -1.21 5.41 -2.75
CA ARG A 42 -2.14 4.83 -1.78
C ARG A 42 -1.91 5.53 -0.44
N PRO A 43 -2.96 6.01 0.25
CA PRO A 43 -2.79 6.59 1.57
C PRO A 43 -2.09 5.58 2.48
N PRO A 44 -1.25 6.05 3.42
CA PRO A 44 -0.58 5.17 4.36
C PRO A 44 -1.62 4.27 5.03
N ALA A 45 -1.30 2.98 5.14
CA ALA A 45 -2.18 2.04 5.82
C ALA A 45 -2.48 2.58 7.23
N PRO A 46 -3.73 2.42 7.74
CA PRO A 46 -4.06 2.82 9.10
C PRO A 46 -3.02 2.22 10.05
N GLN A 47 -2.30 3.08 10.78
CA GLN A 47 -1.39 2.60 11.79
C GLN A 47 -2.20 1.85 12.84
N PRO A 48 -1.75 0.67 13.31
CA PRO A 48 -2.41 0.02 14.44
C PRO A 48 -2.42 1.01 15.61
N PRO A 49 -3.54 1.11 16.36
CA PRO A 49 -3.65 2.04 17.46
C PRO A 49 -2.48 1.80 18.44
N PRO A 50 -1.89 2.87 19.01
CA PRO A 50 -0.79 2.75 19.96
C PRO A 50 -1.20 1.78 21.06
N GLY A 51 -0.49 0.66 21.17
CA GLY A 51 -0.88 -0.44 22.03
C GLY A 51 -1.08 0.04 23.47
N HIS A 52 -2.27 -0.25 24.01
CA HIS A 52 -2.43 -0.27 25.46
C HIS A 52 -1.42 -1.28 26.01
N PRO A 53 -0.59 -0.90 27.00
CA PRO A 53 0.23 -1.87 27.69
C PRO A 53 -0.75 -2.73 28.48
N HIS A 54 -1.06 -3.94 28.00
CA HIS A 54 -1.56 -5.11 28.76
C HIS A 54 -1.98 -6.23 27.78
N PHE A 55 -1.04 -6.72 26.95
CA PHE A 55 -1.14 -8.10 26.48
C PHE A 55 -0.34 -8.96 27.47
N ARG A 56 -1.00 -9.33 28.56
CA ARG A 56 -0.57 -10.46 29.38
C ARG A 56 -0.78 -11.71 28.53
N PRO A 57 0.22 -12.56 28.27
CA PRO A 57 -0.03 -13.88 27.70
C PRO A 57 -1.01 -14.60 28.63
N MET A 58 -2.22 -14.88 28.13
CA MET A 58 -3.18 -15.71 28.83
C MET A 58 -2.57 -17.12 28.95
N PRO A 59 -2.47 -17.72 30.14
CA PRO A 59 -2.01 -19.09 30.24
C PRO A 59 -3.02 -20.00 29.51
N PRO A 60 -2.57 -21.11 28.88
CA PRO A 60 -3.44 -22.01 28.16
C PRO A 60 -4.48 -22.56 29.12
N ARG A 61 -5.77 -22.31 28.86
CA ARG A 61 -6.84 -22.97 29.60
C ARG A 61 -6.79 -24.45 29.25
N PRO A 62 -6.81 -25.37 30.23
CA PRO A 62 -6.93 -26.78 29.93
C PRO A 62 -8.27 -27.01 29.24
N VAL A 63 -8.21 -27.72 28.10
CA VAL A 63 -9.37 -28.18 27.34
C VAL A 63 -10.12 -29.18 28.21
N VAL A 64 -11.09 -28.72 28.99
CA VAL A 64 -12.12 -29.58 29.56
C VAL A 64 -13.27 -29.57 28.56
N GLU A 65 -13.27 -30.63 27.76
CA GLU A 65 -14.40 -31.18 27.04
C GLU A 65 -15.66 -31.14 27.92
N GLN A 66 -16.58 -30.21 27.63
CA GLN A 66 -17.93 -30.28 28.16
C GLN A 66 -18.90 -30.14 26.98
N SER A 67 -19.27 -31.31 26.47
CA SER A 67 -20.39 -31.54 25.57
C SER A 67 -21.66 -30.90 26.14
N GLN A 68 -22.29 -30.00 25.38
CA GLN A 68 -23.68 -29.64 25.63
C GLN A 68 -24.43 -29.53 24.28
N PRO A 69 -25.47 -30.38 24.05
CA PRO A 69 -26.19 -30.42 22.79
C PRO A 69 -27.13 -29.22 22.68
N HIS A 70 -27.20 -28.65 21.48
CA HIS A 70 -28.09 -27.54 21.14
C HIS A 70 -29.55 -27.96 21.29
N ARG A 71 -30.31 -27.30 22.19
CA ARG A 71 -31.77 -27.41 22.21
C ARG A 71 -32.36 -26.43 21.20
N VAL A 72 -32.90 -26.95 20.10
CA VAL A 72 -33.75 -26.21 19.15
C VAL A 72 -35.08 -25.91 19.85
N LYS A 73 -35.48 -24.63 19.90
CA LYS A 73 -36.86 -24.24 20.26
C LYS A 73 -37.65 -24.08 18.95
N ALA A 74 -38.75 -24.84 18.88
CA ALA A 74 -39.89 -24.56 18.00
C ALA A 74 -40.72 -23.40 18.56
#